data_AF-A0A7Y3XAI7-F1
#
_entry.id   AF-A0A7Y3XAI7-F1
#
_cell.length_a   1.000
_cell.length_b   1.000
_cell.length_c   1.000
_cell.angle_alpha   90.00
_cell.angle_beta   90.00
_cell.angle_gamma   90.00
#
_symmetry.space_group_name_H-M   'P 1'
#
loop_
_entity.id
_entity.type
_entity.pdbx_description
1 polymer ?
#
loop_
_entity_poly.entity_id
_entity_poly.type
_entity_poly.pdbx_seq_one_letter_code
_entity_poly.pdbx_strand_id
1 'polypeptide(L)'
;MKVKDMSEFKRLQLIAEAVRYCQRVSAMGMPASAFSKALREPVHFLWERRAGSKAAAAQYRSRSAVGLSFGREELIYDHAVPFVYLQRRLLALDTVDEHSIRVLLQQLNLIVLITKDEDEVLKSAGLNKSMPTDWDGNDPLARYRAMKIELVPNRGAVNGI
;
A
#
# COMPACT_ATOMS: atom_id res chain seq x y z
N MET A 1 1.14 19.91 -14.70
CA MET A 1 0.89 20.01 -13.25
C MET A 1 1.68 18.90 -12.57
N LYS A 2 2.61 19.20 -11.66
CA LYS A 2 3.32 18.13 -10.93
C LYS A 2 2.36 17.55 -9.89
N VAL A 3 2.45 16.26 -9.57
CA VAL A 3 1.54 15.61 -8.60
C VAL A 3 1.52 16.33 -7.24
N LYS A 4 2.67 16.89 -6.84
CA LYS A 4 2.82 17.69 -5.63
C LYS A 4 1.96 18.96 -5.59
N ASP A 5 1.57 19.50 -6.75
CA ASP A 5 0.79 20.73 -6.88
C ASP A 5 -0.72 20.45 -6.96
N MET A 6 -1.11 19.17 -7.03
CA MET A 6 -2.51 18.75 -7.10
C MET A 6 -3.13 18.78 -5.69
N SER A 7 -4.41 19.15 -5.56
CA SER A 7 -5.11 18.98 -4.27
C SER A 7 -5.32 17.50 -3.96
N GLU A 8 -5.43 17.14 -2.67
CA GLU A 8 -5.76 15.77 -2.28
C GLU A 8 -7.09 15.32 -2.89
N PHE A 9 -8.11 16.19 -2.83
CA PHE A 9 -9.41 15.94 -3.43
C PHE A 9 -9.30 15.50 -4.89
N LYS A 10 -8.52 16.23 -5.71
CA LYS A 10 -8.34 15.89 -7.12
C LYS A 10 -7.52 14.61 -7.33
N ARG A 11 -6.56 14.30 -6.45
CA ARG A 11 -5.84 13.01 -6.49
C ARG A 11 -6.78 11.83 -6.21
N LEU A 12 -7.63 11.96 -5.18
CA LEU A 12 -8.62 10.96 -4.84
C LEU A 12 -9.67 10.79 -5.95
N GLN A 13 -10.12 11.87 -6.58
CA GLN A 13 -10.99 11.81 -7.76
C GLN A 13 -10.38 10.99 -8.90
N LEU A 14 -9.11 11.22 -9.23
CA LEU A 14 -8.45 10.46 -10.30
C LEU A 14 -8.27 8.98 -9.94
N ILE A 15 -8.05 8.65 -8.66
CA ILE A 15 -8.05 7.26 -8.20
C ILE A 15 -9.46 6.66 -8.30
N ALA A 16 -10.50 7.42 -7.95
CA ALA A 16 -11.89 6.99 -8.11
C ALA A 16 -12.22 6.67 -9.59
N GLU A 17 -11.78 7.50 -10.54
CA GLU A 17 -11.92 7.20 -11.97
C GLU A 17 -11.23 5.89 -12.38
N ALA A 18 -10.03 5.63 -11.85
CA ALA A 18 -9.32 4.38 -12.11
C ALA A 18 -10.08 3.15 -11.56
N VAL A 19 -10.69 3.28 -10.37
CA VAL A 19 -11.54 2.23 -9.79
C VAL A 19 -12.76 1.98 -10.65
N ARG A 20 -13.50 3.03 -11.04
CA ARG A 20 -14.70 2.89 -11.90
C ARG A 20 -14.36 2.28 -13.26
N TYR A 21 -13.23 2.68 -13.86
CA TYR A 21 -12.70 2.05 -15.07
C TYR A 21 -12.48 0.54 -14.86
N CYS A 22 -11.78 0.16 -13.79
CA CYS A 22 -11.47 -1.24 -13.50
C CYS A 22 -12.73 -2.08 -13.20
N GLN A 23 -13.70 -1.53 -12.46
CA GLN A 23 -14.99 -2.17 -12.23
C GLN A 23 -15.71 -2.44 -13.56
N ARG A 24 -15.78 -1.45 -14.44
CA ARG A 24 -16.43 -1.57 -15.75
C ARG A 24 -15.78 -2.65 -16.62
N VAL A 25 -14.46 -2.62 -16.79
CA VAL A 25 -13.78 -3.61 -17.65
C VAL A 25 -13.79 -5.01 -17.04
N SER A 26 -13.77 -5.12 -15.70
CA SER A 26 -13.96 -6.40 -15.01
C SER A 26 -15.35 -6.96 -15.28
N ALA A 27 -16.40 -6.13 -15.26
CA ALA A 27 -17.77 -6.56 -15.59
C ALA A 27 -17.91 -7.01 -17.07
N MET A 28 -17.06 -6.50 -17.96
CA MET A 28 -16.95 -6.95 -19.35
C MET A 28 -16.13 -8.24 -19.53
N GLY A 29 -15.63 -8.83 -18.44
CA GLY A 29 -14.83 -10.06 -18.46
C GLY A 29 -13.33 -9.86 -18.67
N MET A 30 -12.82 -8.63 -18.60
CA MET A 30 -11.38 -8.40 -18.64
C MET A 30 -10.71 -9.03 -17.40
N PRO A 31 -9.64 -9.83 -17.54
CA PRO A 31 -8.97 -10.44 -16.40
C PRO A 31 -8.21 -9.39 -15.57
N ALA A 32 -8.11 -9.61 -14.26
CA ALA A 32 -7.41 -8.69 -13.35
C ALA A 32 -5.94 -8.45 -13.75
N SER A 33 -5.27 -9.41 -14.37
CA SER A 33 -3.91 -9.26 -14.90
C SER A 33 -3.80 -8.15 -15.96
N ALA A 34 -4.88 -7.87 -16.70
CA ALA A 34 -4.91 -6.85 -17.74
C ALA A 34 -5.18 -5.43 -17.19
N PHE A 35 -6.00 -5.29 -16.14
CA PHE A 35 -6.34 -3.97 -15.58
C PHE A 35 -5.65 -3.63 -14.26
N SER A 36 -4.99 -4.57 -13.57
CA SER A 36 -4.42 -4.32 -12.23
C SER A 36 -3.40 -3.16 -12.22
N LYS A 37 -2.60 -3.01 -13.30
CA LYS A 37 -1.71 -1.85 -13.45
C LYS A 37 -2.46 -0.52 -13.56
N ALA A 38 -3.59 -0.50 -14.27
CA ALA A 38 -4.42 0.69 -14.42
C ALA A 38 -4.99 1.19 -13.08
N LEU A 39 -5.09 0.32 -12.07
CA LEU A 39 -5.43 0.72 -10.70
C LEU A 39 -4.20 1.01 -9.84
N ARG A 40 -3.16 0.17 -9.93
CA ARG A 40 -1.96 0.28 -9.09
C ARG A 40 -1.20 1.57 -9.31
N GLU A 41 -1.07 2.02 -10.56
CA GLU A 41 -0.30 3.22 -10.88
C GLU A 41 -0.93 4.51 -10.34
N PRO A 42 -2.25 4.76 -10.49
CA PRO A 42 -2.91 5.87 -9.82
C PRO A 42 -2.72 5.85 -8.29
N VAL A 43 -2.89 4.70 -7.64
CA VAL A 43 -2.64 4.58 -6.19
C VAL A 43 -1.17 4.91 -5.86
N HIS A 44 -0.22 4.37 -6.60
CA HIS A 44 1.19 4.63 -6.37
C HIS A 44 1.54 6.12 -6.54
N PHE A 45 1.23 6.71 -7.69
CA PHE A 45 1.68 8.06 -7.99
C PHE A 45 0.86 9.13 -7.27
N LEU A 46 -0.46 8.95 -7.13
CA LEU A 46 -1.36 9.96 -6.58
C LEU A 46 -1.58 9.81 -5.07
N TRP A 47 -1.36 8.62 -4.51
CA TRP A 47 -1.43 8.42 -3.06
C TRP A 47 -0.04 8.22 -2.46
N GLU A 48 0.65 7.12 -2.74
CA GLU A 48 1.90 6.77 -2.03
C GLU A 48 3.00 7.80 -2.19
N ARG A 49 3.20 8.27 -3.43
CA ARG A 49 4.29 9.17 -3.80
C ARG A 49 3.96 10.65 -3.63
N ARG A 50 2.78 10.98 -3.10
CA ARG A 50 2.31 12.38 -2.98
C ARG A 50 3.25 13.25 -2.14
N ALA A 51 3.95 12.66 -1.17
CA ALA A 51 4.72 13.35 -0.15
C ALA A 51 6.25 13.20 -0.32
N GLY A 52 6.74 12.60 -1.42
CA GLY A 52 8.17 12.58 -1.74
C GLY A 52 8.79 11.19 -1.84
N SER A 53 9.89 10.97 -1.10
CA SER A 53 10.76 9.79 -1.25
C SER A 53 10.13 8.50 -0.72
N LYS A 54 10.74 7.33 -1.04
CA LYS A 54 10.21 6.03 -0.58
C LYS A 54 10.31 5.93 0.95
N ALA A 55 11.41 6.41 1.50
CA ALA A 55 11.60 6.49 2.94
C ALA A 55 10.57 7.41 3.61
N ALA A 56 10.22 8.53 2.97
CA ALA A 56 9.23 9.47 3.49
C ALA A 56 7.78 8.95 3.39
N ALA A 57 7.50 8.04 2.45
CA ALA A 57 6.18 7.44 2.28
C ALA A 57 5.87 6.35 3.32
N ALA A 58 6.90 5.67 3.84
CA ALA A 58 6.76 4.59 4.82
C ALA A 58 6.38 5.10 6.20
N GLN A 59 5.24 4.65 6.72
CA GLN A 59 4.72 5.05 8.04
C GLN A 59 5.46 4.33 9.18
N TYR A 60 5.92 3.10 8.93
CA TYR A 60 6.64 2.29 9.92
C TYR A 60 7.95 1.79 9.35
N ARG A 61 8.85 1.39 10.25
CA ARG A 61 10.03 0.60 9.92
C ARG A 61 10.25 -0.46 10.98
N SER A 62 10.85 -1.58 10.63
CA SER A 62 11.29 -2.54 11.64
C SER A 62 12.41 -1.94 12.50
N ARG A 63 12.56 -2.43 13.73
CA ARG A 63 13.65 -2.03 14.62
C ARG A 63 15.01 -2.34 13.98
N SER A 64 15.14 -3.51 13.33
CA SER A 64 16.34 -3.93 12.61
C SER A 64 16.65 -3.03 11.42
N ALA A 65 15.63 -2.44 10.79
CA ALA A 65 15.81 -1.52 9.68
C ALA A 65 16.30 -0.14 10.12
N VAL A 66 16.29 0.23 11.41
CA VAL A 66 16.70 1.57 11.89
C VAL A 66 18.14 1.88 11.50
N GLY A 67 18.37 3.08 10.95
CA GLY A 67 19.69 3.53 10.50
C GLY A 67 20.07 3.09 9.07
N LEU A 68 19.37 2.11 8.50
CA LEU A 68 19.59 1.70 7.11
C LEU A 68 19.03 2.73 6.11
N SER A 69 19.59 2.72 4.89
CA SER A 69 19.18 3.61 3.79
C SER A 69 19.03 2.85 2.46
N PHE A 70 18.22 3.42 1.56
CA PHE A 70 18.09 2.88 0.20
C PHE A 70 19.39 3.09 -0.57
N GLY A 71 19.92 2.03 -1.21
CA GLY A 71 21.14 2.10 -2.03
C GLY A 71 22.11 0.93 -1.84
N ARG A 72 21.97 0.18 -0.74
CA ARG A 72 22.76 -1.03 -0.46
C ARG A 72 21.97 -2.34 -0.57
N GLU A 73 20.74 -2.28 -1.08
CA GLU A 73 19.80 -3.42 -1.12
C GLU A 73 19.45 -4.03 0.26
N GLU A 74 19.73 -3.29 1.34
CA GLU A 74 19.48 -3.72 2.73
C GLU A 74 18.03 -3.44 3.17
N LEU A 75 17.33 -2.54 2.47
CA LEU A 75 15.96 -2.11 2.78
C LEU A 75 14.97 -2.56 1.73
N ILE A 76 13.86 -3.12 2.20
CA ILE A 76 12.69 -3.48 1.41
C ILE A 76 11.59 -2.46 1.68
N TYR A 77 11.01 -1.95 0.59
CA TYR A 77 9.80 -1.13 0.61
C TYR A 77 8.60 -2.06 0.49
N ASP A 78 7.96 -2.36 1.61
CA ASP A 78 6.92 -3.37 1.68
C ASP A 78 5.53 -2.74 1.87
N HIS A 79 4.54 -3.32 1.21
CA HIS A 79 3.12 -2.96 1.38
C HIS A 79 2.56 -3.82 2.49
N ALA A 80 2.32 -3.23 3.66
CA ALA A 80 1.89 -3.93 4.88
C ALA A 80 0.73 -4.90 4.67
N VAL A 81 -0.23 -4.47 3.84
CA VAL A 81 -1.25 -5.32 3.23
C VAL A 81 -0.89 -5.48 1.75
N PRO A 82 -0.72 -6.71 1.23
CA PRO A 82 -0.44 -6.92 -0.18
C PRO A 82 -1.52 -6.27 -1.08
N PHE A 83 -1.08 -5.60 -2.15
CA PHE A 83 -1.96 -4.77 -2.99
C PHE A 83 -3.22 -5.49 -3.50
N VAL A 84 -3.17 -6.81 -3.69
CA VAL A 84 -4.33 -7.61 -4.11
C VAL A 84 -5.54 -7.46 -3.16
N TYR A 85 -5.32 -7.29 -1.86
CA TYR A 85 -6.41 -7.10 -0.90
C TYR A 85 -7.02 -5.70 -1.00
N LEU A 86 -6.19 -4.67 -1.12
CA LEU A 86 -6.65 -3.30 -1.38
C LEU A 86 -7.41 -3.24 -2.71
N GLN A 87 -6.88 -3.84 -3.78
CA GLN A 87 -7.53 -3.92 -5.08
C GLN A 87 -8.92 -4.56 -4.97
N ARG A 88 -9.04 -5.72 -4.30
CA ARG A 88 -10.34 -6.38 -4.09
C ARG A 88 -11.34 -5.48 -3.38
N ARG A 89 -10.90 -4.78 -2.33
CA ARG A 89 -11.77 -3.86 -1.55
C ARG A 89 -12.20 -2.65 -2.36
N LEU A 90 -11.31 -2.07 -3.17
CA LEU A 90 -11.62 -0.95 -4.05
C LEU A 90 -12.63 -1.36 -5.14
N LEU A 91 -12.47 -2.54 -5.74
CA LEU A 91 -13.38 -3.01 -6.79
C LEU A 91 -14.75 -3.44 -6.26
N ALA A 92 -14.82 -3.81 -4.98
CA ALA A 92 -16.07 -4.19 -4.30
C ALA A 92 -16.82 -2.99 -3.70
N LEU A 93 -16.38 -1.75 -3.92
CA LEU A 93 -17.10 -0.56 -3.47
C LEU A 93 -18.41 -0.39 -4.25
N ASP A 94 -19.52 -0.26 -3.54
CA ASP A 94 -20.82 0.10 -4.12
C ASP A 94 -20.85 1.55 -4.58
N THR A 95 -20.30 2.45 -3.75
CA THR A 95 -20.13 3.87 -4.07
C THR A 95 -18.64 4.17 -4.18
N VAL A 96 -18.22 4.67 -5.33
CA VAL A 96 -16.83 5.04 -5.60
C VAL A 96 -16.74 6.56 -5.63
N ASP A 97 -16.25 7.14 -4.54
CA ASP A 97 -16.08 8.59 -4.33
C ASP A 97 -14.78 8.88 -3.56
N GLU A 98 -14.45 10.16 -3.35
CA GLU A 98 -13.20 10.55 -2.71
C GLU A 98 -13.12 10.07 -1.26
N HIS A 99 -14.26 9.98 -0.56
CA HIS A 99 -14.33 9.55 0.83
C HIS A 99 -14.04 8.06 0.99
N SER A 100 -14.79 7.22 0.28
CA SER A 100 -14.62 5.76 0.25
C SER A 100 -13.20 5.35 -0.17
N ILE A 101 -12.63 6.02 -1.18
CA ILE A 101 -11.25 5.81 -1.60
C ILE A 101 -10.27 6.18 -0.49
N ARG A 102 -10.42 7.36 0.12
CA ARG A 102 -9.54 7.81 1.22
C ARG A 102 -9.53 6.81 2.36
N VAL A 103 -10.69 6.37 2.82
CA VAL A 103 -10.83 5.43 3.95
C VAL A 103 -10.06 4.14 3.69
N LEU A 104 -10.25 3.51 2.52
CA LEU A 104 -9.55 2.27 2.18
C LEU A 104 -8.04 2.47 2.02
N LEU A 105 -7.60 3.59 1.43
CA LEU A 105 -6.19 3.87 1.26
C LEU A 105 -5.48 4.16 2.59
N GLN A 106 -6.13 4.87 3.52
CA GLN A 106 -5.60 5.09 4.86
C GLN A 106 -5.51 3.80 5.65
N GLN A 107 -6.49 2.91 5.49
CA GLN A 107 -6.55 1.65 6.22
C GLN A 107 -5.56 0.59 5.70
N LEU A 108 -5.51 0.40 4.37
CA LEU A 108 -4.84 -0.76 3.77
C LEU A 108 -3.57 -0.40 2.98
N ASN A 109 -3.37 0.85 2.57
CA ASN A 109 -2.21 1.25 1.78
C ASN A 109 -1.04 1.78 2.64
N LEU A 110 -0.72 1.02 3.70
CA LEU A 110 0.35 1.30 4.63
C LEU A 110 1.66 0.69 4.14
N ILE A 111 2.74 1.46 4.24
CA ILE A 111 4.07 1.07 3.80
C ILE A 111 4.97 0.89 5.03
N VAL A 112 5.74 -0.20 5.03
CA VAL A 112 6.74 -0.51 6.07
C VAL A 112 8.10 -0.70 5.42
N LEU A 113 9.14 -0.17 6.08
CA LEU A 113 10.52 -0.51 5.74
C LEU A 113 10.98 -1.69 6.59
N ILE A 114 11.32 -2.79 5.94
CA ILE A 114 11.90 -3.98 6.59
C ILE A 114 13.26 -4.29 6.00
N THR A 115 14.04 -5.14 6.66
CA THR A 115 15.31 -5.62 6.11
C THR A 115 15.07 -6.70 5.06
N LYS A 116 16.10 -6.99 4.26
CA LYS A 116 16.06 -8.13 3.33
C LYS A 116 15.84 -9.46 4.06
N ASP A 117 16.47 -9.66 5.21
CA ASP A 117 16.31 -10.89 6.00
C ASP A 117 14.87 -11.04 6.52
N GLU A 118 14.25 -9.95 6.96
CA GLU A 118 12.85 -9.94 7.40
C GLU A 118 11.88 -10.22 6.24
N ASP A 119 12.17 -9.72 5.04
CA ASP A 119 11.41 -10.06 3.82
C ASP A 119 11.56 -11.55 3.46
N GLU A 120 12.74 -12.14 3.63
CA GLU A 120 12.94 -13.59 3.45
C GLU A 120 12.18 -14.43 4.50
N VAL A 121 12.07 -13.95 5.75
CA VAL A 121 11.20 -14.56 6.76
C VAL A 121 9.73 -14.54 6.29
N LEU A 122 9.25 -13.40 5.80
CA LEU A 122 7.89 -13.29 5.25
C LEU A 122 7.67 -14.20 4.04
N LYS A 123 8.64 -14.27 3.12
CA LYS A 123 8.59 -15.15 1.94
C LYS A 123 8.53 -16.62 2.33
N SER A 124 9.37 -17.04 3.28
CA SER A 124 9.43 -18.42 3.76
C SER A 124 8.12 -18.87 4.42
N ALA A 125 7.40 -17.93 5.05
CA ALA A 125 6.07 -18.15 5.60
C ALA A 125 4.92 -17.97 4.57
N GLY A 126 5.22 -17.60 3.32
CA GLY A 126 4.22 -17.28 2.30
C GLY A 126 3.47 -15.96 2.50
N LEU A 127 3.85 -15.18 3.52
CA LEU A 127 3.23 -13.91 3.90
C LEU A 127 3.72 -12.72 3.06
N ASN A 128 4.74 -12.89 2.22
CA ASN A 128 5.19 -11.81 1.31
C ASN A 128 4.11 -11.38 0.30
N LYS A 129 3.14 -12.25 0.01
CA LYS A 129 2.04 -12.00 -0.93
C LYS A 129 0.64 -12.28 -0.36
N SER A 130 0.55 -12.66 0.91
CA SER A 130 -0.69 -13.04 1.57
C SER A 130 -0.74 -12.50 3.00
N MET A 131 -1.94 -12.38 3.55
CA MET A 131 -2.15 -12.07 4.96
C MET A 131 -2.26 -13.36 5.78
N PRO A 132 -2.00 -13.32 7.10
CA PRO A 132 -2.22 -14.48 7.98
C PRO A 132 -3.64 -15.02 7.85
N THR A 133 -3.81 -16.32 8.09
CA THR A 133 -5.11 -17.00 7.95
C THR A 133 -6.17 -16.49 8.93
N ASP A 134 -5.75 -15.98 10.08
CA ASP A 134 -6.56 -15.38 11.13
C ASP A 134 -6.68 -13.85 10.99
N TRP A 135 -6.27 -13.28 9.85
CA TRP A 135 -6.36 -11.84 9.63
C TRP A 135 -7.82 -11.36 9.58
N ASP A 136 -8.12 -10.37 10.41
CA ASP A 136 -9.45 -9.76 10.56
C ASP A 136 -9.89 -8.88 9.37
N GLY A 137 -9.03 -8.71 8.37
CA GLY A 137 -9.25 -7.84 7.21
C GLY A 137 -9.05 -6.34 7.50
N ASN A 138 -8.60 -5.98 8.71
CA ASN A 138 -8.51 -4.59 9.16
C ASN A 138 -7.12 -4.21 9.67
N ASP A 139 -6.42 -5.09 10.38
CA ASP A 139 -5.10 -4.77 10.94
C ASP A 139 -3.99 -4.85 9.88
N PRO A 140 -3.42 -3.72 9.42
CA PRO A 140 -2.42 -3.76 8.35
C PRO A 140 -1.08 -4.36 8.80
N LEU A 141 -0.83 -4.49 10.11
CA LEU A 141 0.46 -4.92 10.66
C LEU A 141 0.50 -6.41 11.00
N ALA A 142 -0.54 -7.18 10.68
CA ALA A 142 -0.71 -8.56 11.12
C ALA A 142 0.46 -9.48 10.72
N ARG A 143 1.00 -9.32 9.51
CA ARG A 143 2.12 -10.13 9.00
C ARG A 143 3.36 -10.03 9.88
N TYR A 144 3.69 -8.82 10.30
CA TYR A 144 4.86 -8.55 11.12
C TYR A 144 4.68 -9.11 12.54
N ARG A 145 3.48 -8.96 13.12
CA ARG A 145 3.18 -9.54 14.44
C ARG A 145 3.27 -11.06 14.41
N ALA A 146 2.72 -11.70 13.37
CA ALA A 146 2.80 -13.15 13.19
C ALA A 146 4.27 -13.64 13.15
N MET A 147 5.14 -12.90 12.50
CA MET A 147 6.57 -13.22 12.38
C MET A 147 7.46 -12.61 13.49
N LYS A 148 6.87 -11.99 14.51
CA LYS A 148 7.59 -11.30 15.60
C LYS A 148 8.58 -10.24 15.11
N ILE A 149 8.30 -9.60 13.98
CA ILE A 149 9.05 -8.46 13.47
C ILE A 149 8.56 -7.21 14.19
N GLU A 150 9.43 -6.62 15.01
CA GLU A 150 9.09 -5.44 15.80
C GLU A 150 9.13 -4.17 14.94
N LEU A 151 8.01 -3.45 14.90
CA LEU A 151 7.89 -2.19 14.16
C LEU A 151 7.94 -0.98 15.07
N VAL A 152 8.54 0.09 14.57
CA VAL A 152 8.56 1.42 15.19
C VAL A 152 8.03 2.47 14.20
N PRO A 153 7.39 3.55 14.68
CA PRO A 153 6.99 4.66 13.82
C PRO A 153 8.21 5.24 13.08
N ASN A 154 8.07 5.45 11.78
CA ASN A 154 9.12 6.09 10.99
C ASN A 154 9.01 7.61 11.17
N ARG A 155 9.73 8.18 12.14
CA ARG A 155 9.62 9.59 12.54
C ARG A 155 9.95 10.62 11.44
N GLY A 156 10.48 10.19 10.30
CA GLY A 156 10.68 11.01 9.09
C GLY A 156 9.56 10.88 8.04
N ALA A 157 8.48 10.14 8.34
CA ALA A 157 7.36 9.96 7.44
C ALA A 157 6.55 11.25 7.34
N VAL A 158 6.30 11.72 6.12
CA VAL A 158 5.51 12.93 5.87
C VAL A 158 4.00 12.68 6.05
N ASN A 159 3.61 11.41 6.23
CA ASN A 159 2.23 10.98 6.42
C ASN A 159 1.87 10.71 7.91
N GLY A 160 2.64 11.27 8.85
CA GLY A 160 2.32 11.21 10.27
C GLY A 160 1.27 12.26 10.64
N ILE A 161 0.02 11.81 10.75
CA ILE A 161 -1.22 12.53 11.12
C ILE A 161 -1.93 13.18 9.92
#